data_AF-A0A971GLZ5-F1
#
_entry.id   AF-A0A971GLZ5-F1
#
_cell.length_a   1.000
_cell.length_b   1.000
_cell.length_c   1.000
_cell.angle_alpha   90.00
_cell.angle_beta   90.00
_cell.angle_gamma   90.00
#
_symmetry.space_group_name_H-M   'P 1'
#
loop_
_entity.id
_entity.type
_entity.pdbx_description
1 polymer ?
#
loop_
_entity_poly.entity_id
_entity_poly.type
_entity_poly.pdbx_seq_one_letter_code
_entity_poly.pdbx_strand_id
1 'polypeptide(L)'
;MSRKAYYILEDGTEFEGTMFGYEGESMGESVFNTSMSGYQEILTDPSYRGQIIAMTYPMIGNYGVNSDDVESDRIQAAGFVVREYSKTYS
;
A
#
# COMPACT_ATOMS: atom_id res chain seq x y z
N MET A 1 10.43 17.68 -5.23
CA MET A 1 9.69 17.94 -3.97
C MET A 1 8.86 16.71 -3.68
N SER A 2 8.77 16.26 -2.43
CA SER A 2 7.83 15.19 -2.09
C SER A 2 6.41 15.75 -2.26
N ARG A 3 5.55 15.01 -2.96
CA ARG A 3 4.15 15.40 -3.13
C ARG A 3 3.36 14.91 -1.93
N LYS A 4 2.55 15.79 -1.37
CA LYS A 4 1.64 15.45 -0.28
C LYS A 4 0.55 14.51 -0.80
N ALA A 5 0.14 13.59 0.05
CA ALA A 5 -1.04 12.76 -0.13
C ALA A 5 -1.84 12.73 1.18
N TYR A 6 -3.12 12.46 1.08
CA TYR A 6 -4.01 12.38 2.23
C TYR A 6 -4.72 11.03 2.22
N TYR A 7 -4.73 10.37 3.37
CA TYR A 7 -5.57 9.20 3.61
C TYR A 7 -6.72 9.63 4.51
N ILE A 8 -7.93 9.62 3.96
CA ILE A 8 -9.12 10.20 4.58
C ILE A 8 -10.14 9.09 4.80
N LEU A 9 -10.67 9.00 6.01
CA LEU A 9 -11.71 8.04 6.39
C LEU A 9 -13.09 8.70 6.37
N GLU A 10 -14.14 7.87 6.29
CA GLU A 10 -15.53 8.35 6.22
C GLU A 10 -15.97 9.17 7.44
N ASP A 11 -15.34 8.95 8.60
CA ASP A 11 -15.60 9.67 9.85
C ASP A 11 -14.95 11.06 9.91
N GLY A 12 -14.23 11.45 8.85
CA GLY A 12 -13.50 12.71 8.76
C GLY A 12 -12.09 12.65 9.36
N THR A 13 -11.61 11.48 9.78
CA THR A 13 -10.21 11.31 10.18
C THR A 13 -9.30 11.47 8.96
N GLU A 14 -8.29 12.33 9.08
CA GLU A 14 -7.32 12.60 8.01
C GLU A 14 -5.89 12.27 8.46
N PHE A 15 -5.15 11.58 7.60
CA PHE A 15 -3.73 11.32 7.76
C PHE A 15 -2.96 11.97 6.61
N GLU A 16 -2.13 12.98 6.92
CA GLU A 16 -1.20 13.57 5.96
C GLU A 16 0.01 12.65 5.76
N GLY A 17 0.36 12.41 4.50
CA GLY A 17 1.51 11.58 4.12
C GLY A 17 2.26 12.13 2.90
N THR A 18 3.24 11.36 2.47
CA THR A 18 3.98 11.61 1.23
C THR A 18 3.67 10.52 0.21
N MET A 19 3.34 10.94 -1.00
CA MET A 19 3.12 10.02 -2.12
C MET A 19 4.43 9.32 -2.53
N PHE A 20 4.36 8.00 -2.71
CA PHE A 20 5.46 7.19 -3.25
C PHE A 20 5.04 6.28 -4.42
N GLY A 21 3.74 6.13 -4.68
CA GLY A 21 3.18 5.34 -5.77
C GLY A 21 2.64 6.20 -6.91
N TYR A 22 1.54 5.74 -7.52
CA TYR A 22 0.85 6.44 -8.60
C TYR A 22 0.24 7.77 -8.15
N GLU A 23 0.30 8.79 -9.02
CA GLU A 23 -0.33 10.09 -8.79
C GLU A 23 -1.78 10.07 -9.26
N GLY A 24 -2.70 10.11 -8.29
CA GLY A 24 -4.12 10.18 -8.53
C GLY A 24 -4.90 10.00 -7.23
N GLU A 25 -6.21 9.87 -7.37
CA GLU A 25 -7.12 9.59 -6.28
C GLU A 25 -7.63 8.15 -6.41
N SER A 26 -7.78 7.47 -5.27
CA SER A 26 -8.46 6.19 -5.21
C SER A 26 -9.41 6.16 -4.02
N MET A 27 -10.44 5.34 -4.14
CA MET A 27 -11.44 5.11 -3.10
C MET A 27 -11.58 3.61 -2.91
N GLY A 28 -11.82 3.19 -1.67
CA GLY A 28 -11.94 1.80 -1.33
C GLY A 28 -12.23 1.59 0.15
N GLU A 29 -12.50 0.35 0.51
CA GLU A 29 -12.65 -0.06 1.90
C GLU A 29 -11.29 -0.01 2.61
N SER A 30 -11.22 0.72 3.72
CA SER A 30 -10.03 0.77 4.58
C SER A 30 -9.86 -0.55 5.34
N VAL A 31 -8.80 -1.30 5.08
CA VAL A 31 -8.45 -2.51 5.81
C VAL A 31 -7.02 -2.43 6.35
N PHE A 32 -6.69 -3.26 7.34
CA PHE A 32 -5.30 -3.39 7.81
C PHE A 32 -4.81 -4.83 7.69
N ASN A 33 -3.50 -5.00 7.47
CA ASN A 33 -2.85 -6.31 7.41
C ASN A 33 -1.67 -6.37 8.38
N THR A 34 -1.61 -7.45 9.17
CA THR A 34 -0.62 -7.66 10.25
C THR A 34 0.65 -8.39 9.82
N SER A 35 0.78 -8.77 8.55
CA SER A 35 1.95 -9.43 8.01
C SER A 35 3.17 -8.49 8.06
N MET A 36 4.32 -9.06 8.42
CA MET A 36 5.59 -8.34 8.48
C MET A 36 6.39 -8.43 7.17
N SER A 37 5.98 -9.32 6.28
CA SER A 37 6.55 -9.58 4.97
C SER A 37 5.43 -9.94 4.00
N GLY A 38 5.77 -10.17 2.73
CA GLY A 38 4.81 -10.58 1.71
C GLY A 38 3.98 -9.43 1.15
N TYR A 39 4.51 -8.19 1.16
CA TYR A 39 3.73 -7.04 0.69
C TYR A 39 3.40 -7.11 -0.81
N GLN A 40 4.17 -7.85 -1.60
CA GLN A 40 3.92 -7.97 -3.03
C GLN A 40 2.75 -8.93 -3.29
N GLU A 41 2.75 -10.08 -2.62
CA GLU A 41 1.67 -11.05 -2.63
C GLU A 41 0.37 -10.38 -2.15
N ILE A 42 0.44 -9.61 -1.06
CA ILE A 42 -0.69 -8.82 -0.56
C ILE A 42 -1.22 -7.82 -1.60
N LEU A 43 -0.32 -7.08 -2.29
CA LEU A 43 -0.73 -6.12 -3.32
C LEU A 43 -1.37 -6.78 -4.54
N THR A 44 -1.01 -8.03 -4.83
CA THR A 44 -1.45 -8.77 -6.02
C THR A 44 -2.55 -9.79 -5.74
N ASP A 45 -2.91 -10.04 -4.49
CA ASP A 45 -4.00 -10.95 -4.12
C ASP A 45 -5.38 -10.38 -4.54
N PRO A 46 -6.17 -11.10 -5.37
CA PRO A 46 -7.53 -10.70 -5.77
C PRO A 46 -8.50 -10.41 -4.63
N SER A 47 -8.25 -10.92 -3.42
CA SER A 47 -9.08 -10.68 -2.23
C SER A 47 -9.11 -9.19 -1.83
N TYR A 48 -8.05 -8.43 -2.13
CA TYR A 48 -7.94 -7.00 -1.80
C TYR A 48 -8.54 -6.05 -2.84
N ARG A 49 -9.29 -6.57 -3.82
CA ARG A 49 -9.87 -5.73 -4.87
C ARG A 49 -10.80 -4.67 -4.30
N GLY A 50 -10.50 -3.40 -4.57
CA GLY A 50 -11.29 -2.27 -4.07
C GLY A 50 -11.00 -1.89 -2.61
N GLN A 51 -9.94 -2.45 -2.02
CA GLN A 51 -9.53 -2.16 -0.65
C GLN A 51 -8.26 -1.31 -0.62
N ILE A 52 -8.19 -0.40 0.34
CA ILE A 52 -6.99 0.38 0.68
C ILE A 52 -6.34 -0.31 1.89
N ILE A 53 -5.14 -0.84 1.70
CA ILE A 53 -4.48 -1.68 2.71
C ILE A 53 -3.51 -0.83 3.52
N ALA A 54 -3.74 -0.74 4.83
CA ALA A 54 -2.79 -0.20 5.79
C ALA A 54 -1.93 -1.32 6.40
N MET A 55 -0.62 -1.27 6.15
CA MET A 55 0.31 -2.23 6.75
C MET A 55 0.58 -1.84 8.20
N THR A 56 0.52 -2.81 9.13
CA THR A 56 0.92 -2.56 10.52
C THR A 56 2.43 -2.62 10.71
N TYR A 57 3.15 -3.37 9.87
CA TYR A 57 4.62 -3.39 9.90
C TYR A 57 5.17 -2.09 9.30
N PRO A 58 6.12 -1.41 9.98
CA PRO A 58 6.41 -0.02 9.65
C PRO A 58 7.24 0.16 8.38
N MET A 59 8.18 -0.73 8.08
CA MET A 59 9.11 -0.61 6.96
C MET A 59 8.67 -1.48 5.79
N ILE A 60 8.23 -0.86 4.69
CA ILE A 60 7.74 -1.57 3.51
C ILE A 60 8.57 -1.20 2.28
N GLY A 61 8.81 -2.16 1.38
CA GLY A 61 9.64 -1.97 0.17
C GLY A 61 11.12 -2.31 0.36
N ASN A 62 11.51 -2.86 1.52
CA ASN A 62 12.90 -3.16 1.86
C ASN A 62 13.54 -4.27 1.01
N TYR A 63 12.76 -5.16 0.40
CA TYR A 63 13.27 -6.24 -0.48
C TYR A 63 12.81 -6.09 -1.94
N GLY A 64 12.28 -4.92 -2.33
CA GLY A 64 11.88 -4.63 -3.70
C GLY A 64 10.70 -5.49 -4.17
N VAL A 65 10.65 -5.80 -5.47
CA VAL A 65 9.64 -6.67 -6.09
C VAL A 65 10.31 -7.64 -7.07
N ASN A 66 9.72 -8.81 -7.28
CA ASN A 66 10.22 -9.83 -8.22
C ASN A 66 9.06 -10.50 -8.99
N SER A 67 9.36 -11.43 -9.89
CA SER A 67 8.35 -12.14 -10.70
C SER A 67 7.69 -13.31 -9.98
N ASP A 68 8.27 -13.80 -8.90
CA ASP A 68 7.92 -15.07 -8.25
C ASP A 68 6.85 -14.86 -7.18
N ASP A 69 6.83 -13.69 -6.54
CA ASP A 69 5.89 -13.31 -5.48
C ASP A 69 4.62 -12.59 -6.00
N VAL A 70 4.09 -13.04 -7.14
CA VAL A 70 2.92 -12.44 -7.82
C VAL A 70 1.73 -13.40 -7.76
N GLU A 71 0.65 -13.01 -7.08
CA GLU A 71 -0.57 -13.83 -6.92
C GLU A 71 -1.63 -13.59 -8.00
N SER A 72 -1.52 -12.52 -8.80
CA SER A 72 -2.38 -12.29 -9.96
C SER A 72 -1.72 -11.41 -11.03
N ASP A 73 -2.38 -11.26 -12.17
CA ASP A 73 -1.87 -10.55 -13.35
C ASP A 73 -1.65 -9.03 -13.14
N ARG A 74 -2.05 -8.47 -11.99
CA ARG A 74 -1.92 -7.05 -11.67
C ARG A 74 -1.99 -6.79 -10.17
N ILE A 75 -1.70 -5.55 -9.78
CA ILE A 75 -2.03 -5.05 -8.44
C ILE A 75 -3.56 -4.98 -8.30
N GLN A 76 -4.09 -5.58 -7.23
CA GLN A 76 -5.52 -5.66 -6.95
C GLN A 76 -5.96 -4.62 -5.93
N ALA A 77 -5.07 -4.27 -5.00
CA ALA A 77 -5.30 -3.23 -4.00
C ALA A 77 -5.64 -1.87 -4.67
N ALA A 78 -6.63 -1.17 -4.13
CA ALA A 78 -7.01 0.17 -4.57
C ALA A 78 -6.06 1.26 -4.01
N GLY A 79 -5.39 0.97 -2.90
CA GLY A 79 -4.44 1.88 -2.29
C GLY A 79 -3.56 1.16 -1.27
N PHE A 80 -2.46 1.79 -0.89
CA PHE A 80 -1.48 1.20 0.01
C PHE A 80 -0.92 2.26 0.96
N VAL A 81 -1.10 2.04 2.26
CA VAL A 81 -0.74 2.96 3.33
C VAL A 81 0.33 2.31 4.19
N VAL A 82 1.48 2.99 4.32
CA VAL A 82 2.65 2.49 5.05
C VAL A 82 3.21 3.58 5.95
N ARG A 83 3.88 3.17 7.03
CA ARG A 83 4.53 4.11 7.95
C ARG A 83 5.84 4.66 7.40
N GLU A 84 6.63 3.81 6.76
CA GLU A 84 7.91 4.13 6.14
C GLU A 84 8.08 3.32 4.84
N TYR A 85 8.28 4.02 3.74
CA TYR A 85 8.61 3.41 2.46
C TYR A 85 10.13 3.41 2.25
N SER A 86 10.70 2.22 2.08
CA SER A 86 12.12 2.06 1.75
C SER A 86 12.36 2.44 0.29
N LYS A 87 13.12 3.51 0.05
CA LYS A 87 13.48 3.96 -1.30
C LYS A 87 14.54 3.07 -1.97
N THR A 88 15.23 2.29 -1.17
CA THR A 88 16.27 1.34 -1.58
C THR A 88 15.88 -0.05 -1.11
N TYR A 89 16.18 -1.06 -1.92
CA TYR A 89 15.98 -2.44 -1.55
C TYR A 89 17.30 -3.20 -1.58
N SER A 90 17.38 -4.28 -0.80
CA SER A 90 18.54 -5.18 -0.73
C SER A 90 18.12 -6.63 -0.66
#